data_AF-A0A9K3CZ73-F1
#
_entry.id   AF-A0A9K3CZ73-F1
#
_cell.length_a   1.000
_cell.length_b   1.000
_cell.length_c   1.000
_cell.angle_alpha   90.00
_cell.angle_beta   90.00
_cell.angle_gamma   90.00
#
_symmetry.space_group_name_H-M   'P 1'
#
loop_
_entity.id
_entity.type
_entity.pdbx_description
1 polymer ?
#
loop_
_entity_poly.entity_id
_entity_poly.type
_entity_poly.pdbx_seq_one_letter_code
_entity_poly.pdbx_strand_id
1 'polypeptide(L)'
;MRGYLLLLVACVSVALAAQCYYDGKRCAGVCPNNASGNHACVEYEAGRCKCVGCAFDVGYQECIGTCKSQQGNWPICVLTSNSTCACQDCGWEDISLKSCMGTCNSSQCVGTHGCECAQAREGSQCECVSEDCHYDFASDECYGYCGPAEACEYSGHGSCSCKR
;
A
#
# COMPACT_ATOMS: atom_id res chain seq x y z
N MET A 1 -18.81 28.94 41.59
CA MET A 1 -18.27 29.20 40.24
C MET A 1 -17.14 28.24 39.79
N ARG A 2 -16.62 27.32 40.63
CA ARG A 2 -15.60 26.33 40.20
C ARG A 2 -16.14 25.11 39.44
N GLY A 3 -17.41 24.74 39.62
CA GLY A 3 -18.00 23.56 38.97
C GLY A 3 -18.28 23.72 37.47
N TYR A 4 -18.56 24.94 37.00
CA TYR A 4 -18.85 25.20 35.58
C TYR A 4 -17.61 25.12 34.68
N LEU A 5 -16.42 25.38 35.23
CA LEU A 5 -15.16 25.33 34.46
C LEU A 5 -14.76 23.89 34.11
N LEU A 6 -15.01 22.93 35.00
CA LEU A 6 -14.68 21.52 34.79
C LEU A 6 -15.59 20.85 33.74
N LEU A 7 -16.85 21.29 33.66
CA LEU A 7 -17.82 20.78 32.70
C LEU A 7 -17.52 21.24 31.26
N LEU A 8 -16.99 22.45 31.10
CA LEU A 8 -16.53 22.97 29.80
C LEU A 8 -15.29 22.24 29.27
N VAL A 9 -14.35 21.88 30.15
CA VAL A 9 -13.15 21.13 29.75
C VAL A 9 -13.51 19.70 29.32
N ALA A 10 -14.51 19.08 29.95
CA ALA A 10 -15.01 17.75 29.55
C ALA A 10 -15.70 17.78 28.17
N CYS A 11 -16.48 18.81 27.84
CA CYS A 11 -17.12 18.91 26.53
C CYS A 11 -16.13 19.21 25.39
N VAL A 12 -15.07 19.99 25.64
CA VAL A 12 -14.01 20.25 24.64
C VAL A 12 -13.14 19.02 24.40
N SER A 13 -12.94 18.17 25.40
CA SER A 13 -12.13 16.95 25.26
C SER A 13 -12.86 15.80 24.55
N VAL A 14 -14.20 15.78 24.54
CA VAL A 14 -14.97 14.80 23.75
C VAL A 14 -14.99 15.14 22.26
N ALA A 15 -14.86 16.42 21.89
CA ALA A 15 -14.74 16.85 20.49
C ALA A 15 -13.34 16.59 19.89
N LEU A 16 -12.34 16.21 20.69
CA LEU A 16 -10.99 15.85 20.20
C LEU A 16 -10.82 14.35 19.92
N ALA A 17 -11.88 13.56 20.09
CA ALA A 17 -11.88 12.14 19.77
C ALA A 17 -12.12 11.94 18.27
N ALA A 18 -11.04 11.67 17.54
CA ALA A 18 -11.03 11.06 16.21
C ALA A 18 -12.22 11.40 15.28
N GLN A 19 -12.18 12.55 14.63
CA GLN A 19 -13.20 12.92 13.65
C GLN A 19 -12.65 12.67 12.25
N CYS A 20 -12.86 11.48 11.71
CA CYS A 20 -12.72 11.25 10.28
C CYS A 20 -14.02 11.69 9.60
N TYR A 21 -13.94 12.72 8.76
CA TYR A 21 -15.11 13.37 8.17
C TYR A 21 -14.85 13.75 6.71
N TYR A 22 -15.93 13.96 5.95
CA TYR A 22 -15.85 14.42 4.56
C TYR A 22 -15.86 15.95 4.52
N ASP A 23 -14.86 16.58 3.92
CA ASP A 23 -14.71 18.04 3.88
C ASP A 23 -15.44 18.71 2.69
N GLY A 24 -16.11 17.92 1.86
CA GLY A 24 -16.73 18.36 0.61
C GLY A 24 -15.96 17.95 -0.64
N LYS A 25 -14.69 17.55 -0.49
CA LYS A 25 -13.84 17.04 -1.58
C LYS A 25 -13.23 15.68 -1.28
N ARG A 26 -12.88 15.42 -0.02
CA ARG A 26 -12.23 14.18 0.40
C ARG A 26 -12.47 13.90 1.88
N CYS A 27 -12.11 12.70 2.29
CA CYS A 27 -11.99 12.36 3.70
C CYS A 27 -10.77 13.03 4.33
N ALA A 28 -11.00 13.65 5.48
CA ALA A 28 -10.00 14.37 6.26
C ALA A 28 -10.21 14.13 7.76
N GLY A 29 -9.16 14.36 8.53
CA GLY A 29 -9.19 14.26 9.98
C GLY A 29 -8.13 13.32 10.54
N VAL A 30 -8.21 13.07 11.84
CA VAL A 30 -7.24 12.24 12.57
C VAL A 30 -7.95 11.00 13.06
N CYS A 31 -7.34 9.84 12.81
CA CYS A 31 -7.82 8.57 13.31
C CYS A 31 -7.05 8.16 14.57
N PRO A 32 -7.69 7.45 15.52
CA PRO A 32 -7.03 7.04 16.73
C PRO A 32 -6.08 5.89 16.38
N ASN A 33 -4.81 6.04 16.72
CA ASN A 33 -3.84 4.96 16.67
C ASN A 33 -4.20 3.97 17.79
N ASN A 34 -4.56 2.74 17.44
CA ASN A 34 -4.82 1.68 18.40
C ASN A 34 -3.73 0.59 18.31
N ALA A 35 -3.84 -0.45 19.13
CA ALA A 35 -2.87 -1.54 19.16
C ALA A 35 -2.68 -2.21 17.77
N SER A 36 -3.70 -2.15 16.91
CA SER A 36 -3.76 -2.78 15.59
C SER A 36 -3.05 -1.99 14.48
N GLY A 37 -2.67 -0.73 14.67
CA GLY A 37 -1.92 0.06 13.69
C GLY A 37 -2.30 1.54 13.65
N ASN A 38 -1.63 2.29 12.77
CA ASN A 38 -2.04 3.66 12.46
C ASN A 38 -3.20 3.57 11.47
N HIS A 39 -4.36 4.06 11.88
CA HIS A 39 -5.52 4.14 11.00
C HIS A 39 -5.42 5.40 10.14
N ALA A 40 -5.82 5.28 8.88
CA ALA A 40 -6.03 6.39 7.98
C ALA A 40 -7.53 6.73 7.90
N CYS A 41 -7.84 7.99 7.59
CA CYS A 41 -9.21 8.41 7.29
C CYS A 41 -9.46 8.21 5.80
N VAL A 42 -10.30 7.23 5.46
CA VAL A 42 -10.50 6.75 4.09
C VAL A 42 -11.95 6.97 3.66
N GLU A 43 -12.12 7.37 2.39
CA GLU A 43 -13.41 7.39 1.71
C GLU A 43 -13.78 5.98 1.24
N TYR A 44 -14.59 5.26 2.02
CA TYR A 44 -14.96 3.87 1.69
C TYR A 44 -16.17 3.80 0.74
N GLU A 45 -16.96 4.86 0.69
CA GLU A 45 -18.10 5.09 -0.19
C GLU A 45 -18.15 6.59 -0.48
N ALA A 46 -18.72 6.99 -1.63
CA ALA A 46 -18.76 8.39 -2.05
C ALA A 46 -19.35 9.31 -0.95
N GLY A 47 -18.55 10.26 -0.48
CA GLY A 47 -18.89 11.20 0.59
C GLY A 47 -18.94 10.61 2.00
N ARG A 48 -18.50 9.36 2.21
CA ARG A 48 -18.54 8.67 3.51
C ARG A 48 -17.15 8.24 3.94
N CYS A 49 -16.77 8.69 5.13
CA CYS A 49 -15.43 8.48 5.68
C CYS A 49 -15.42 7.51 6.85
N LYS A 50 -14.34 6.75 6.99
CA LYS A 50 -14.11 5.87 8.13
C LYS A 50 -12.62 5.74 8.45
N CYS A 51 -12.30 5.59 9.72
CA CYS A 51 -10.96 5.22 10.18
C CYS A 51 -10.71 3.72 9.97
N VAL A 52 -9.71 3.39 9.17
CA VAL A 52 -9.36 2.00 8.81
C VAL A 52 -7.84 1.85 8.69
N GLY A 53 -7.34 0.64 8.92
CA GLY A 53 -5.90 0.34 8.85
C GLY A 53 -5.39 0.19 7.43
N CYS A 54 -6.12 -0.50 6.57
CA CYS A 54 -5.85 -0.67 5.14
C CYS A 54 -7.18 -0.84 4.41
N ALA A 55 -7.47 0.02 3.44
CA ALA A 55 -8.69 -0.04 2.64
C ALA A 55 -8.52 0.69 1.31
N PHE A 56 -9.42 0.39 0.38
CA PHE A 56 -9.52 1.12 -0.87
C PHE A 56 -10.24 2.45 -0.63
N ASP A 57 -9.60 3.54 -1.03
CA ASP A 57 -10.20 4.86 -1.02
C ASP A 57 -10.87 5.11 -2.37
N VAL A 58 -12.20 5.24 -2.39
CA VAL A 58 -12.94 5.44 -3.64
C VAL A 58 -12.74 6.82 -4.25
N GLY A 59 -12.31 7.81 -3.45
CA GLY A 59 -12.02 9.16 -3.91
C GLY A 59 -10.66 9.24 -4.61
N TYR A 60 -9.65 8.53 -4.10
CA TYR A 60 -8.32 8.46 -4.69
C TYR A 60 -8.12 7.29 -5.67
N GLN A 61 -8.98 6.28 -5.63
CA GLN A 61 -8.88 5.03 -6.40
C GLN A 61 -7.60 4.21 -6.11
N GLU A 62 -7.11 4.30 -4.88
CA GLU A 62 -5.88 3.62 -4.44
C GLU A 62 -6.07 2.99 -3.05
N CYS A 63 -5.13 2.16 -2.64
CA CYS A 63 -5.11 1.60 -1.30
C CYS A 63 -4.45 2.56 -0.31
N ILE A 64 -5.20 2.98 0.70
CA ILE A 64 -4.73 3.89 1.74
C ILE A 64 -4.65 3.13 3.07
N GLY A 65 -3.52 3.30 3.75
CA GLY A 65 -3.37 2.80 5.10
C GLY A 65 -1.95 2.43 5.49
N THR A 66 -1.80 1.89 6.70
CA THR A 66 -0.56 1.28 7.16
C THR A 66 -0.84 -0.08 7.75
N CYS A 67 0.05 -1.02 7.48
CA CYS A 67 -0.07 -2.37 8.01
C CYS A 67 1.02 -2.61 9.04
N LYS A 68 0.61 -3.10 10.21
CA LYS A 68 1.52 -3.43 11.30
C LYS A 68 1.66 -4.95 11.38
N SER A 69 2.86 -5.50 11.15
CA SER A 69 3.08 -6.92 11.47
C SER A 69 3.33 -7.08 12.96
N GLN A 70 2.84 -8.19 13.52
CA GLN A 70 3.20 -8.63 14.86
C GLN A 70 4.64 -9.17 14.94
N GLN A 71 5.30 -9.37 13.79
CA GLN A 71 6.61 -10.04 13.68
C GLN A 71 7.73 -9.10 13.22
N GLY A 72 7.51 -7.78 13.23
CA GLY A 72 8.54 -6.78 12.90
C GLY A 72 8.66 -6.42 11.40
N ASN A 73 7.97 -7.13 10.51
CA ASN A 73 7.79 -6.68 9.12
C ASN A 73 6.75 -5.56 9.03
N TRP A 74 6.83 -4.72 8.01
CA TRP A 74 5.82 -3.70 7.75
C TRP A 74 5.30 -3.94 6.34
N PRO A 75 4.34 -4.88 6.17
CA PRO A 75 3.67 -5.02 4.89
C PRO A 75 3.05 -3.67 4.52
N ILE A 76 2.79 -3.48 3.24
CA ILE A 76 2.14 -2.27 2.77
C ILE A 76 0.66 -2.54 2.48
N CYS A 77 -0.14 -1.48 2.48
CA CYS A 77 -1.54 -1.59 2.09
C CYS A 77 -1.61 -1.54 0.57
N VAL A 78 -1.83 -2.69 -0.06
CA VAL A 78 -1.79 -2.84 -1.52
C VAL A 78 -3.08 -3.37 -2.06
N LEU A 79 -3.32 -3.10 -3.33
CA LEU A 79 -4.46 -3.65 -4.04
C LEU A 79 -4.17 -5.12 -4.34
N THR A 80 -5.08 -6.00 -3.94
CA THR A 80 -4.95 -7.47 -4.11
C THR A 80 -5.95 -8.05 -5.08
N SER A 81 -6.99 -7.28 -5.40
CA SER A 81 -7.94 -7.48 -6.48
C SER A 81 -8.84 -6.24 -6.53
N ASN A 82 -9.58 -6.04 -7.62
CA ASN A 82 -10.61 -5.00 -7.79
C ASN A 82 -11.08 -4.33 -6.48
N SER A 83 -10.73 -3.06 -6.29
CA SER A 83 -11.06 -2.23 -5.11
C SER A 83 -10.93 -2.91 -3.74
N THR A 84 -10.09 -3.95 -3.65
CA THR A 84 -9.89 -4.78 -2.47
C THR A 84 -8.44 -4.68 -2.05
N CYS A 85 -8.22 -3.98 -0.94
CA CYS A 85 -6.89 -3.79 -0.38
C CYS A 85 -6.63 -4.79 0.73
N ALA A 86 -5.39 -5.24 0.83
CA ALA A 86 -4.94 -6.03 1.97
C ALA A 86 -3.52 -5.63 2.37
N CYS A 87 -3.17 -6.04 3.58
CA CYS A 87 -1.82 -5.92 4.09
C CYS A 87 -0.98 -7.08 3.56
N GLN A 88 -0.21 -6.81 2.51
CA GLN A 88 0.68 -7.79 1.88
C GLN A 88 2.02 -7.14 1.55
N ASP A 89 3.01 -7.98 1.27
CA ASP A 89 4.34 -7.51 0.88
C ASP A 89 4.35 -7.01 -0.56
N CYS A 90 3.51 -7.59 -1.43
CA CYS A 90 3.46 -7.40 -2.87
C CYS A 90 1.96 -7.25 -3.30
N GLY A 91 1.63 -6.30 -4.18
CA GLY A 91 0.29 -6.07 -4.76
C GLY A 91 0.31 -4.95 -5.81
N TRP A 92 -0.84 -4.53 -6.33
CA TRP A 92 -0.90 -3.45 -7.34
C TRP A 92 -0.98 -2.06 -6.72
N GLU A 93 -0.48 -1.08 -7.49
CA GLU A 93 -0.64 0.34 -7.23
C GLU A 93 -2.11 0.78 -7.24
N ASP A 94 -2.83 0.45 -8.31
CA ASP A 94 -4.19 0.89 -8.55
C ASP A 94 -5.00 -0.12 -9.39
N ILE A 95 -6.30 0.19 -9.58
CA ILE A 95 -7.24 -0.68 -10.31
C ILE A 95 -6.95 -0.79 -11.82
N SER A 96 -6.09 0.08 -12.37
CA SER A 96 -5.61 -0.03 -13.75
C SER A 96 -4.39 -0.95 -13.88
N LEU A 97 -3.96 -1.58 -12.78
CA LEU A 97 -2.84 -2.52 -12.73
C LEU A 97 -1.54 -1.90 -13.25
N LYS A 98 -1.33 -0.58 -13.05
CA LYS A 98 -0.19 0.13 -13.67
C LYS A 98 1.18 -0.39 -13.27
N SER A 99 1.33 -0.86 -12.04
CA SER A 99 2.59 -1.39 -11.54
C SER A 99 2.33 -2.31 -10.35
N CYS A 100 3.16 -3.33 -10.22
CA CYS A 100 3.27 -4.10 -8.99
C CYS A 100 4.17 -3.34 -8.01
N MET A 101 3.71 -3.12 -6.79
CA MET A 101 4.44 -2.39 -5.75
C MET A 101 4.53 -3.18 -4.45
N GLY A 102 5.57 -2.88 -3.70
CA GLY A 102 5.82 -3.44 -2.38
C GLY A 102 7.25 -3.91 -2.19
N THR A 103 7.55 -4.28 -0.94
CA THR A 103 8.89 -4.68 -0.54
C THR A 103 8.82 -6.08 0.00
N CYS A 104 9.41 -7.02 -0.73
CA CYS A 104 9.21 -8.42 -0.45
C CYS A 104 10.38 -8.93 0.41
N ASN A 105 10.05 -9.62 1.52
CA ASN A 105 11.02 -9.93 2.57
C ASN A 105 12.06 -10.94 2.09
N SER A 106 13.34 -10.68 2.40
CA SER A 106 14.49 -11.49 2.03
C SER A 106 14.42 -12.96 2.41
N SER A 107 13.62 -13.35 3.41
CA SER A 107 13.52 -14.76 3.83
C SER A 107 12.87 -15.68 2.79
N GLN A 108 12.05 -15.15 1.87
CA GLN A 108 11.49 -15.91 0.74
C GLN A 108 12.32 -15.78 -0.53
N CYS A 109 13.40 -15.01 -0.48
CA CYS A 109 14.16 -14.53 -1.63
C CYS A 109 15.61 -14.97 -1.49
N VAL A 110 15.93 -16.14 -2.03
CA VAL A 110 17.24 -16.81 -1.84
C VAL A 110 18.36 -16.18 -2.68
N GLY A 111 18.18 -14.95 -3.19
CA GLY A 111 19.11 -14.22 -4.05
C GLY A 111 19.86 -13.08 -3.34
N THR A 112 20.97 -12.64 -3.92
CA THR A 112 21.85 -11.59 -3.38
C THR A 112 21.32 -10.16 -3.52
N HIS A 113 20.24 -9.95 -4.28
CA HIS A 113 19.80 -8.63 -4.74
C HIS A 113 18.43 -8.16 -4.20
N GLY A 114 17.81 -8.93 -3.29
CA GLY A 114 16.46 -8.64 -2.78
C GLY A 114 15.35 -9.20 -3.68
N CYS A 115 14.10 -9.07 -3.27
CA CYS A 115 12.94 -9.37 -4.11
C CYS A 115 12.22 -8.08 -4.51
N GLU A 116 11.68 -8.09 -5.71
CA GLU A 116 10.78 -7.06 -6.21
C GLU A 116 9.38 -7.66 -6.41
N CYS A 117 8.39 -6.76 -6.48
CA CYS A 117 7.01 -7.10 -6.74
C CYS A 117 6.78 -7.09 -8.24
N ALA A 118 6.29 -8.18 -8.83
CA ALA A 118 6.01 -8.25 -10.26
C ALA A 118 4.81 -9.12 -10.59
N GLN A 119 4.21 -8.89 -11.75
CA GLN A 119 3.18 -9.73 -12.34
C GLN A 119 3.80 -10.60 -13.44
N ALA A 120 3.84 -11.92 -13.23
CA ALA A 120 4.49 -12.84 -14.16
C ALA A 120 3.77 -13.01 -15.51
N ARG A 121 2.48 -12.68 -15.59
CA ARG A 121 1.66 -12.73 -16.82
C ARG A 121 0.38 -11.91 -16.69
N GLU A 122 -0.19 -11.54 -17.83
CA GLU A 122 -1.50 -10.87 -17.90
C GLU A 122 -2.56 -11.58 -17.05
N GLY A 123 -3.20 -10.83 -16.15
CA GLY A 123 -4.27 -11.31 -15.28
C GLY A 123 -3.84 -12.18 -14.07
N SER A 124 -2.54 -12.43 -13.86
CA SER A 124 -2.03 -13.05 -12.63
C SER A 124 -1.90 -12.04 -11.49
N GLN A 125 -1.84 -12.48 -10.22
CA GLN A 125 -1.59 -11.57 -9.08
C GLN A 125 -0.13 -11.10 -9.05
N CYS A 126 0.15 -9.98 -8.38
CA CYS A 126 1.54 -9.60 -8.09
C CYS A 126 2.15 -10.60 -7.10
N GLU A 127 3.39 -11.01 -7.37
CA GLU A 127 4.14 -11.97 -6.57
C GLU A 127 5.55 -11.43 -6.30
N CYS A 128 6.20 -11.97 -5.27
CA CYS A 128 7.60 -11.69 -5.00
C CYS A 128 8.46 -12.47 -5.99
N VAL A 129 9.25 -11.78 -6.80
CA VAL A 129 10.19 -12.40 -7.73
C VAL A 129 11.63 -12.15 -7.29
N SER A 130 12.46 -13.19 -7.37
CA SER A 130 13.87 -13.17 -6.94
C SER A 130 14.85 -13.22 -8.12
N GLU A 131 14.38 -12.93 -9.33
CA GLU A 131 15.20 -12.97 -10.54
C GLU A 131 16.02 -11.68 -10.67
N ASP A 132 17.27 -11.80 -11.15
CA ASP A 132 18.18 -10.67 -11.34
C ASP A 132 17.63 -9.66 -12.37
N CYS A 133 16.82 -10.12 -13.33
CA CYS A 133 16.17 -9.27 -14.32
C CYS A 133 14.91 -9.95 -14.83
N HIS A 134 13.76 -9.31 -14.64
CA HIS A 134 12.45 -9.87 -14.95
C HIS A 134 11.55 -8.83 -15.61
N TYR A 135 10.53 -9.33 -16.30
CA TYR A 135 9.50 -8.51 -16.94
C TYR A 135 8.27 -8.46 -16.04
N ASP A 136 7.76 -7.25 -15.78
CA ASP A 136 6.50 -7.05 -15.07
C ASP A 136 5.39 -6.74 -16.07
N PHE A 137 4.43 -7.67 -16.22
CA PHE A 137 3.30 -7.50 -17.13
C PHE A 137 2.35 -6.36 -16.72
N ALA A 138 2.35 -5.94 -15.45
CA ALA A 138 1.49 -4.87 -14.97
C ALA A 138 1.94 -3.51 -15.52
N SER A 139 3.24 -3.25 -15.48
CA SER A 139 3.87 -2.01 -15.96
C SER A 139 4.33 -2.05 -17.41
N ASP A 140 4.46 -3.23 -18.02
CA ASP A 140 5.13 -3.41 -19.31
C ASP A 140 6.61 -2.95 -19.25
N GLU A 141 7.26 -3.14 -18.10
CA GLU A 141 8.64 -2.73 -17.85
C GLU A 141 9.53 -3.89 -17.38
N CYS A 142 10.84 -3.67 -17.47
CA CYS A 142 11.85 -4.59 -16.97
C CYS A 142 12.41 -4.08 -15.64
N TYR A 143 12.40 -4.93 -14.62
CA TYR A 143 12.96 -4.62 -13.29
C TYR A 143 13.99 -5.66 -12.85
N GLY A 144 14.77 -5.30 -11.83
CA GLY A 144 15.86 -6.11 -11.31
C GLY A 144 17.23 -5.48 -11.46
N TYR A 145 18.21 -6.14 -10.85
CA TYR A 145 19.60 -5.72 -10.80
C TYR A 145 20.51 -6.70 -11.54
N CYS A 146 21.16 -6.22 -12.60
CA CYS A 146 22.05 -7.02 -13.45
C CYS A 146 23.53 -6.98 -13.05
N GLY A 147 23.89 -6.30 -11.96
CA GLY A 147 25.29 -6.04 -11.62
C GLY A 147 25.76 -4.63 -12.00
N PRO A 148 26.97 -4.26 -11.56
CA PRO A 148 27.55 -2.96 -11.89
C PRO A 148 27.92 -2.92 -13.38
N ALA A 149 27.38 -1.94 -14.11
CA ALA A 149 27.53 -1.72 -15.55
C ALA A 149 26.70 -2.62 -16.48
N GLU A 150 25.67 -3.30 -15.97
CA GLU A 150 24.68 -4.00 -16.78
C GLU A 150 23.28 -3.42 -16.50
N ALA A 151 22.45 -3.31 -17.54
CA ALA A 151 21.06 -2.85 -17.44
C ALA A 151 20.10 -4.02 -17.68
N CYS A 152 19.02 -4.08 -16.93
CA CYS A 152 17.91 -4.98 -17.21
C CYS A 152 17.08 -4.41 -18.37
N GLU A 153 17.17 -5.02 -19.54
CA GLU A 153 16.53 -4.53 -20.75
C GLU A 153 15.57 -5.54 -21.36
N TYR A 154 14.52 -5.02 -22.00
CA TYR A 154 13.57 -5.84 -22.75
C TYR A 154 14.29 -6.59 -23.88
N SER A 155 14.12 -7.91 -23.89
CA SER A 155 14.73 -8.81 -24.87
C SER A 155 13.72 -9.39 -25.86
N GLY A 156 12.43 -9.09 -25.69
CA GLY A 156 11.35 -9.56 -26.57
C GLY A 156 10.39 -10.53 -25.89
N HIS A 157 9.17 -10.64 -26.43
CA HIS A 157 8.17 -11.63 -25.99
C HIS A 157 7.80 -11.59 -24.49
N GLY A 158 7.83 -10.41 -23.87
CA GLY A 158 7.55 -10.28 -22.43
C GLY A 158 8.67 -10.85 -21.56
N SER A 159 9.92 -10.72 -22.02
CA SER A 159 11.10 -11.15 -21.27
C SER A 159 12.15 -10.04 -21.24
N CYS A 160 12.96 -10.09 -20.18
CA CYS A 160 14.05 -9.15 -19.95
C CYS A 160 15.36 -9.91 -19.82
N SER A 161 16.47 -9.22 -20.10
CA SER A 161 17.81 -9.78 -19.97
C SER A 161 18.80 -8.72 -19.53
N CYS A 162 19.80 -9.14 -18.77
CA CYS A 162 20.95 -8.29 -18.46
C CYS A 162 21.80 -8.05 -19.70
N LYS A 163 21.99 -6.78 -20.04
CA LYS A 163 22.84 -6.34 -21.15
C LYS A 163 23.92 -5.37 -20.67
N ARG A 164 25.08 -5.45 -21.33
CA ARG A 164 26.25 -4.58 -21.14
C ARG A 164 26.23 -3.40 -22.08
#